data_AF-A0A7W0X6W5-F1
#
_entry.id   AF-A0A7W0X6W5-F1
#
_cell.length_a   1.000
_cell.length_b   1.000
_cell.length_c   1.000
_cell.angle_alpha   90.00
_cell.angle_beta   90.00
_cell.angle_gamma   90.00
#
_symmetry.space_group_name_H-M   'P 1'
#
loop_
_entity.id
_entity.type
_entity.pdbx_description
1 polymer ?
#
loop_
_entity_poly.entity_id
_entity_poly.type
_entity_poly.pdbx_seq_one_letter_code
_entity_poly.pdbx_strand_id
1 'polypeptide(L)'
;DRDALAELHAELATLPWTREAIAAALKAAAQRHKLKPAQIMMPLRVLVAGTTATPAIDAVLALLGRAVTRARIASGLERSTS
;
A
#
# COMPACT_ATOMS: atom_id res chain seq x y z
N ASP A 1 0.42 -9.51 7.69
CA ASP A 1 0.56 -8.38 6.73
C ASP A 1 -0.79 -7.75 6.40
N ARG A 2 -1.89 -8.51 6.37
CA ARG A 2 -3.27 -8.01 6.22
C ARG A 2 -3.57 -6.80 7.10
N ASP A 3 -3.33 -6.88 8.41
CA ASP A 3 -3.62 -5.79 9.35
C ASP A 3 -2.80 -4.53 9.01
N ALA A 4 -1.54 -4.72 8.61
CA ALA A 4 -0.68 -3.62 8.16
C ALA A 4 -1.19 -2.96 6.87
N LEU A 5 -1.73 -3.75 5.94
CA LEU A 5 -2.36 -3.24 4.72
C LEU A 5 -3.69 -2.53 4.99
N ALA A 6 -4.49 -3.03 5.94
CA ALA A 6 -5.74 -2.40 6.36
C ALA A 6 -5.50 -1.05 7.05
N GLU A 7 -4.51 -0.99 7.94
CA GLU A 7 -4.09 0.27 8.58
C GLU A 7 -3.53 1.26 7.55
N LEU A 8 -2.64 0.80 6.65
CA LEU A 8 -2.12 1.62 5.57
C LEU A 8 -3.26 2.17 4.68
N HIS A 9 -4.27 1.36 4.38
CA HIS A 9 -5.45 1.80 3.61
C HIS A 9 -6.23 2.92 4.29
N ALA A 10 -6.33 2.88 5.63
CA ALA A 10 -6.93 3.94 6.43
C ALA A 10 -6.08 5.21 6.41
N GLU A 11 -4.75 5.09 6.60
CA GLU A 11 -3.81 6.23 6.59
C GLU A 11 -3.78 6.94 5.22
N LEU A 12 -3.83 6.17 4.13
CA LEU A 12 -3.89 6.69 2.76
C LEU A 12 -5.13 7.55 2.48
N ALA A 13 -6.18 7.48 3.30
CA ALA A 13 -7.38 8.29 3.14
C ALA A 13 -7.12 9.78 3.39
N THR A 14 -6.23 10.10 4.34
CA THR A 14 -6.05 11.47 4.87
C THR A 14 -4.66 12.05 4.60
N LEU A 15 -3.63 11.22 4.41
CA LEU A 15 -2.26 11.71 4.22
C LEU A 15 -2.08 12.60 2.98
N PRO A 16 -1.23 13.63 2.99
CA PRO A 16 -0.92 14.43 1.80
C PRO A 16 -0.48 13.55 0.63
N TRP A 17 -1.08 13.70 -0.56
CA TRP A 17 -0.80 12.79 -1.68
C TRP A 17 0.49 13.14 -2.43
N THR A 18 1.63 13.07 -1.73
CA THR A 18 2.98 13.26 -2.28
C THR A 18 3.78 11.97 -2.19
N ARG A 19 4.83 11.84 -3.01
CA ARG A 19 5.67 10.64 -3.02
C ARG A 19 6.35 10.41 -1.68
N GLU A 20 6.79 11.48 -1.04
CA GLU A 20 7.48 11.48 0.25
C GLU A 20 6.55 10.98 1.35
N ALA A 21 5.31 11.48 1.40
CA ALA A 21 4.31 11.07 2.38
C ALA A 21 3.89 9.60 2.19
N ILE A 22 3.72 9.16 0.93
CA ILE A 22 3.43 7.75 0.61
C ILE A 22 4.58 6.85 1.05
N ALA A 23 5.82 7.21 0.71
CA ALA A 23 7.00 6.42 1.10
C ALA A 23 7.17 6.33 2.62
N ALA A 24 6.89 7.43 3.34
CA ALA A 24 6.90 7.45 4.80
C ALA A 24 5.83 6.52 5.39
N ALA A 25 4.59 6.59 4.91
CA ALA A 25 3.49 5.73 5.37
C ALA A 25 3.79 4.23 5.16
N LEU A 26 4.36 3.86 4.01
CA LEU A 26 4.75 2.47 3.73
C LEU A 26 5.81 1.95 4.71
N LYS A 27 6.81 2.76 5.02
CA LYS A 27 7.85 2.40 6.00
C LYS A 27 7.29 2.33 7.41
N ALA A 28 6.46 3.29 7.79
CA ALA A 28 5.86 3.36 9.11
C ALA A 28 4.90 2.17 9.36
N ALA A 29 4.08 1.79 8.37
CA ALA A 29 3.23 0.60 8.45
C ALA A 29 4.06 -0.67 8.69
N ALA A 30 5.21 -0.83 8.01
CA ALA A 30 6.09 -1.97 8.21
C ALA A 30 6.67 -1.99 9.63
N GLN A 31 7.11 -0.83 10.12
CA GLN A 31 7.68 -0.70 11.46
C GLN A 31 6.65 -0.97 12.57
N ARG A 32 5.45 -0.37 12.50
CA ARG A 32 4.38 -0.56 13.50
C ARG A 32 4.01 -2.04 13.68
N HIS A 33 4.00 -2.77 12.56
CA HIS A 33 3.67 -4.21 12.55
C HIS A 33 4.88 -5.13 12.71
N LYS A 34 6.08 -4.58 12.96
CA LYS A 34 7.35 -5.34 13.10
C LYS A 34 7.65 -6.23 11.89
N LEU A 35 7.26 -5.78 10.69
CA LEU A 35 7.45 -6.45 9.42
C LEU A 35 8.68 -5.92 8.69
N LYS A 36 9.31 -6.77 7.88
CA LYS A 36 10.28 -6.31 6.88
C LYS A 36 9.53 -5.50 5.81
N PRO A 37 10.13 -4.43 5.23
CA PRO A 37 9.46 -3.61 4.21
C PRO A 37 8.87 -4.41 3.04
N ALA A 38 9.56 -5.45 2.58
CA ALA A 38 9.08 -6.31 1.50
C ALA A 38 7.75 -7.00 1.81
N GLN A 39 7.46 -7.32 3.08
CA GLN A 39 6.24 -8.00 3.50
C GLN A 39 4.98 -7.11 3.39
N ILE A 40 5.13 -5.80 3.20
CA ILE A 40 4.02 -4.89 2.87
C ILE A 40 4.09 -4.47 1.40
N MET A 41 5.28 -4.12 0.92
CA MET A 41 5.44 -3.56 -0.42
C MET A 41 5.17 -4.59 -1.52
N MET A 42 5.54 -5.86 -1.35
CA MET A 42 5.28 -6.89 -2.37
C MET A 42 3.78 -7.18 -2.54
N PRO A 43 3.00 -7.47 -1.48
CA PRO A 43 1.56 -7.65 -1.66
C PRO A 43 0.89 -6.38 -2.19
N LEU A 44 1.33 -5.20 -1.75
CA LEU A 44 0.81 -3.94 -2.29
C LEU A 44 1.04 -3.80 -3.80
N ARG A 45 2.23 -4.17 -4.31
CA ARG A 45 2.51 -4.17 -5.75
C ARG A 45 1.56 -5.07 -6.53
N VAL A 46 1.30 -6.28 -6.03
CA VAL A 46 0.35 -7.21 -6.66
C VAL A 46 -1.06 -6.59 -6.67
N LEU A 47 -1.50 -6.01 -5.55
CA LEU A 47 -2.83 -5.41 -5.45
C LEU A 47 -3.02 -4.22 -6.40
N VAL A 48 -2.01 -3.35 -6.54
CA VAL A 48 -2.16 -2.10 -7.30
C VAL A 48 -1.67 -2.19 -8.73
N ALA A 49 -0.78 -3.13 -9.07
CA ALA A 49 -0.16 -3.22 -10.38
C ALA A 49 -0.25 -4.63 -11.01
N GLY A 50 -0.78 -5.63 -10.31
CA GLY A 50 -0.94 -7.00 -10.82
C GLY A 50 0.37 -7.79 -10.93
N THR A 51 1.49 -7.24 -10.47
CA THR A 51 2.82 -7.87 -10.56
C THR A 51 3.68 -7.47 -9.37
N THR A 52 4.67 -8.30 -9.01
CA THR A 52 5.68 -7.98 -7.99
C THR A 52 6.81 -7.10 -8.54
N ALA A 53 6.96 -7.02 -9.85
CA ALA A 53 7.97 -6.21 -10.53
C ALA A 53 7.40 -4.84 -10.90
N THR A 54 7.80 -3.80 -10.17
CA THR A 54 7.43 -2.41 -10.45
C THR A 54 8.66 -1.51 -10.31
N PRO A 55 8.61 -0.27 -10.84
CA PRO A 55 9.43 0.81 -10.32
C PRO A 55 9.18 1.02 -8.81
N ALA A 56 9.71 2.11 -8.25
CA ALA A 56 9.44 2.47 -6.86
C ALA A 56 7.92 2.53 -6.58
N ILE A 57 7.44 1.76 -5.59
CA ILE A 57 5.99 1.57 -5.35
C ILE A 57 5.28 2.89 -5.00
N ASP A 58 5.95 3.79 -4.29
CA ASP A 58 5.53 5.16 -4.02
C ASP A 58 5.29 5.96 -5.31
N ALA A 59 6.13 5.80 -6.33
CA ALA A 59 5.94 6.44 -7.63
C ALA A 59 4.73 5.86 -8.37
N VAL A 60 4.53 4.54 -8.30
CA VAL A 60 3.34 3.87 -8.86
C VAL A 60 2.07 4.38 -8.17
N LEU A 61 2.05 4.45 -6.83
CA LEU A 61 0.88 4.97 -6.10
C LEU A 61 0.61 6.45 -6.43
N ALA A 62 1.65 7.27 -6.49
CA ALA A 62 1.52 8.68 -6.85
C ALA A 62 0.89 8.85 -8.25
N LEU A 63 1.31 8.01 -9.22
CA LEU A 63 0.75 8.00 -10.58
C LEU A 63 -0.72 7.53 -10.63
N LEU A 64 -1.07 6.48 -9.88
CA LEU A 64 -2.44 5.95 -9.86
C LEU A 64 -3.44 6.91 -9.19
N GLY A 65 -2.99 7.71 -8.23
CA GLY A 65 -3.84 8.58 -7.45
C GLY A 65 -4.57 7.86 -6.30
N ARG A 66 -4.97 8.65 -5.29
CA ARG A 66 -5.51 8.14 -4.02
C ARG A 66 -6.70 7.21 -4.19
N ALA A 67 -7.68 7.62 -5.00
CA ALA A 67 -8.92 6.88 -5.18
C ALA A 67 -8.67 5.48 -5.76
N VAL A 68 -7.88 5.39 -6.84
CA VAL A 68 -7.57 4.12 -7.51
C VAL A 68 -6.73 3.21 -6.60
N THR A 69 -5.70 3.76 -5.96
CA THR A 69 -4.87 3.01 -5.00
C THR A 69 -5.73 2.40 -3.89
N ARG A 70 -6.58 3.19 -3.25
CA ARG A 70 -7.40 2.71 -2.12
C ARG A 70 -8.43 1.67 -2.56
N ALA A 71 -9.11 1.88 -3.69
CA ALA A 71 -10.07 0.92 -4.23
C ALA A 71 -9.43 -0.45 -4.52
N ARG A 72 -8.22 -0.47 -5.10
CA ARG A 72 -7.48 -1.71 -5.38
C ARG A 72 -7.06 -2.44 -4.11
N ILE A 73 -6.61 -1.71 -3.08
CA ILE A 73 -6.24 -2.30 -1.79
C ILE A 73 -7.48 -2.90 -1.10
N ALA A 74 -8.59 -2.16 -1.02
CA ALA A 74 -9.83 -2.62 -0.40
C ALA A 74 -10.34 -3.91 -1.04
N SER A 75 -10.41 -3.93 -2.38
CA SER A 75 -10.82 -5.11 -3.15
C SER A 75 -9.88 -6.32 -2.92
N GLY A 76 -8.59 -6.06 -2.70
CA GLY A 76 -7.60 -7.07 -2.31
C GLY A 76 -7.87 -7.68 -0.93
N LEU A 77 -8.15 -6.83 0.05
CA LEU A 77 -8.44 -7.26 1.42
C LEU A 77 -9.74 -8.08 1.49
N GLU A 78 -10.75 -7.77 0.68
CA GLU A 78 -12.01 -8.54 0.63
C GLU A 78 -11.83 -9.94 0.03
N ARG A 79 -10.93 -10.12 -0.94
CA ARG A 79 -10.68 -11.43 -1.58
C ARG A 79 -9.89 -12.40 -0.70
N SER A 80 -9.13 -11.91 0.28
CA SER A 80 -8.39 -12.77 1.22
C SER A 80 -9.22 -13.25 2.42
N THR A 81 -10.54 -13.04 2.39
CA THR A 81 -11.52 -13.47 3.42
C THR A 81 -12.41 -14.62 2.98
N SER A 82 -12.10 -15.28 1.85
CA SER A 82 -12.77 -16.48 1.34
C SER A 82 -11.79 -17.64 1.20
#